data_AF-A0A936ZJC0-F1
#
_entry.id   AF-A0A936ZJC0-F1
#
_cell.length_a   1.000
_cell.length_b   1.000
_cell.length_c   1.000
_cell.angle_alpha   90.00
_cell.angle_beta   90.00
_cell.angle_gamma   90.00
#
_symmetry.space_group_name_H-M   'P 1'
#
loop_
_entity.id
_entity.type
_entity.pdbx_description
1 polymer ?
#
loop_
_entity_poly.entity_id
_entity_poly.type
_entity_poly.pdbx_seq_one_letter_code
_entity_poly.pdbx_strand_id
1 'polypeptide(L)'
;MISIPLEKLGIVATAHHTLGQAEGNRMSTSRSDIERLYLPDPLLNEVLKASTLRRFKHKKRGTSYVELGRGELQAEKPIQEGDHLVVYVGSDGKIWVRPVAEFDDGRFEPESPV
;
A
#
# COMPACT_ATOMS: atom_id res chain seq x y z
N MET A 1 4.63 -26.68 7.38
CA MET A 1 4.05 -25.42 7.88
C MET A 1 5.10 -24.35 7.63
N ILE A 2 4.97 -23.54 6.58
CA ILE A 2 5.94 -22.49 6.28
C ILE A 2 5.29 -21.19 6.72
N SER A 3 5.75 -20.66 7.85
CA SER A 3 5.45 -19.30 8.29
C SER A 3 6.27 -18.37 7.40
N ILE A 4 5.62 -17.54 6.59
CA ILE A 4 6.29 -16.42 5.95
C ILE A 4 6.19 -15.28 6.95
N PRO A 5 7.28 -14.93 7.66
CA PRO A 5 7.23 -13.84 8.60
C PRO A 5 6.97 -12.53 7.84
N LEU A 6 6.06 -11.70 8.36
CA LEU A 6 5.61 -10.46 7.71
C LEU A 6 6.76 -9.49 7.42
N GLU A 7 7.87 -9.59 8.15
CA GLU A 7 9.13 -8.86 7.88
C GLU A 7 9.75 -9.16 6.50
N LYS A 8 9.43 -10.31 5.86
CA LYS A 8 9.87 -10.63 4.50
C LYS A 8 9.00 -10.03 3.40
N LEU A 9 7.80 -9.53 3.71
CA LEU A 9 6.95 -8.86 2.72
C LEU A 9 7.46 -7.48 2.32
N GLY A 10 8.51 -6.97 2.97
CA GLY A 10 9.26 -5.81 2.47
C GLY A 10 8.37 -4.61 2.16
N ILE A 11 7.24 -4.45 2.85
CA ILE A 11 6.47 -3.20 2.85
C ILE A 11 7.25 -2.25 3.77
N VAL A 12 8.48 -1.94 3.36
CA VAL A 12 9.25 -0.84 3.92
C VAL A 12 8.71 0.37 3.18
N ALA A 13 7.92 1.18 3.88
CA ALA A 13 7.64 2.55 3.47
C ALA A 13 8.97 3.32 3.56
N THR A 14 9.86 3.14 2.57
CA THR A 14 11.11 3.90 2.51
C THR A 14 10.76 5.32 2.08
N ALA A 15 10.59 6.20 3.06
CA ALA A 15 10.55 7.64 2.86
C ALA A 15 11.94 8.12 2.42
N HIS A 16 12.20 8.14 1.11
CA HIS A 16 13.28 8.95 0.58
C HIS A 16 12.83 10.41 0.51
N HIS A 17 13.29 11.16 1.51
CA HIS A 17 13.23 12.61 1.58
C HIS A 17 13.88 13.23 0.34
N THR A 18 13.15 14.06 -0.40
CA THR A 18 13.75 15.08 -1.25
C THR A 18 13.03 16.39 -0.97
N LEU A 19 13.71 17.26 -0.22
CA LEU A 19 13.36 18.67 -0.02
C LEU A 19 13.20 19.34 -1.39
N GLY A 20 12.01 19.84 -1.67
CA GLY A 20 11.72 20.71 -2.80
C GLY A 20 10.53 21.59 -2.47
N GLN A 21 10.81 22.86 -2.17
CA GLN A 21 9.82 23.88 -1.82
C GLN A 21 8.85 24.16 -2.99
N ALA A 22 7.57 24.32 -2.60
CA ALA A 22 6.52 25.21 -3.10
C ALA A 22 6.46 25.61 -4.60
N GLU A 23 5.34 25.29 -5.27
CA GLU A 23 4.28 26.25 -5.69
C GLU A 23 3.45 25.69 -6.88
N GLY A 24 2.12 25.83 -6.82
CA GLY A 24 1.21 25.64 -7.97
C GLY A 24 0.46 24.29 -8.04
N ASN A 25 -0.60 24.13 -7.22
CA ASN A 25 -1.30 22.86 -7.05
C ASN A 25 -2.20 22.47 -8.25
N ARG A 26 -1.61 21.83 -9.25
CA ARG A 26 -2.21 20.71 -9.98
C ARG A 26 -1.29 19.51 -9.72
N MET A 27 -1.64 18.69 -8.74
CA MET A 27 -0.92 17.43 -8.43
C MET A 27 -0.86 16.55 -9.68
N SER A 28 0.21 16.69 -10.46
CA SER A 28 0.61 15.67 -11.42
C SER A 28 1.21 14.54 -10.61
N THR A 29 0.48 13.45 -10.49
CA THR A 29 0.99 12.20 -9.91
C THR A 29 2.30 11.85 -10.61
N SER A 30 3.42 12.00 -9.90
CA SER A 30 4.74 11.77 -10.48
C SER A 30 4.87 10.30 -10.84
N ARG A 31 5.65 9.99 -11.88
CA ARG A 31 5.96 8.60 -12.28
C ARG A 31 6.53 7.77 -11.12
N SER A 32 7.23 8.42 -10.19
CA SER A 32 7.76 7.81 -8.95
C SER A 32 6.66 7.33 -7.99
N ASP A 33 5.51 8.02 -7.96
CA ASP A 33 4.41 7.70 -7.04
C ASP A 33 3.64 6.48 -7.54
N ILE A 34 3.54 6.33 -8.87
CA ILE A 34 2.91 5.16 -9.50
C ILE A 34 3.74 3.91 -9.23
N GLU A 35 5.06 3.97 -9.30
CA GLU A 35 5.94 2.81 -9.02
C GLU A 35 5.78 2.28 -7.59
N ARG A 36 5.49 3.13 -6.61
CA ARG A 36 5.22 2.71 -5.22
C ARG A 36 3.90 1.95 -5.04
N LEU A 37 2.96 2.05 -5.98
CA LEU A 37 1.67 1.35 -5.89
C LEU A 37 1.75 -0.12 -6.35
N TYR A 38 2.81 -0.49 -7.06
CA TYR A 38 3.01 -1.84 -7.56
C TYR A 38 4.03 -2.56 -6.71
N LEU A 39 3.73 -3.82 -6.36
CA LEU A 39 4.75 -4.71 -5.82
C LEU A 39 5.84 -4.91 -6.88
N PRO A 40 7.13 -4.80 -6.51
CA PRO A 40 8.20 -5.10 -7.45
C PRO A 40 8.13 -6.57 -7.88
N ASP A 41 8.56 -6.86 -9.12
CA ASP A 41 8.42 -8.18 -9.75
C ASP A 41 8.84 -9.37 -8.88
N PRO A 42 9.94 -9.32 -8.10
CA PRO A 42 10.31 -10.43 -7.23
C PRO A 42 9.25 -10.73 -6.16
N LEU A 43 8.71 -9.69 -5.51
CA LEU A 43 7.68 -9.82 -4.49
C LEU A 43 6.33 -10.23 -5.09
N LEU A 44 5.98 -9.66 -6.25
CA LEU A 44 4.78 -10.06 -6.99
C LEU A 44 4.81 -11.56 -7.30
N ASN A 45 5.93 -12.08 -7.78
CA ASN A 45 6.05 -13.51 -8.10
C ASN A 45 5.95 -14.41 -6.87
N GLU A 46 6.55 -14.01 -5.74
CA GLU A 46 6.46 -14.78 -4.49
C GLU A 46 5.02 -14.84 -3.97
N VAL A 47 4.35 -13.68 -3.93
CA VAL A 47 2.93 -13.57 -3.57
C VAL A 47 2.06 -14.42 -4.49
N LEU A 48 2.28 -14.37 -5.81
CA LEU A 48 1.50 -15.15 -6.77
C LEU A 48 1.72 -16.67 -6.65
N LYS A 49 2.92 -17.09 -6.23
CA LYS A 49 3.28 -18.50 -5.98
C LYS A 49 2.71 -19.04 -4.67
N ALA A 50 2.36 -18.18 -3.71
CA ALA A 50 1.78 -18.61 -2.45
C ALA A 50 0.38 -19.24 -2.69
N SER A 51 0.31 -20.57 -2.64
CA SER A 51 -0.91 -21.34 -2.92
C SER A 51 -2.01 -21.18 -1.87
N THR A 52 -1.70 -20.56 -0.73
CA THR A 52 -2.62 -20.31 0.39
C THR A 52 -3.43 -19.03 0.23
N LEU A 53 -3.06 -18.13 -0.69
CA LEU A 53 -3.79 -16.88 -0.88
C LEU A 53 -5.09 -17.11 -1.65
N ARG A 54 -6.15 -16.42 -1.21
CA ARG A 54 -7.47 -16.55 -1.84
C ARG A 54 -7.46 -15.86 -3.20
N ARG A 55 -7.93 -16.58 -4.22
CA ARG A 55 -8.03 -16.09 -5.59
C ARG A 55 -9.47 -15.76 -5.93
N PHE A 56 -9.65 -14.62 -6.61
CA PHE A 56 -10.96 -14.13 -7.03
C PHE A 56 -10.95 -13.82 -8.52
N LYS A 57 -12.06 -14.10 -9.20
CA LYS A 57 -12.27 -13.71 -10.59
C LYS A 57 -13.41 -12.71 -10.67
N HIS A 58 -13.15 -11.54 -11.25
CA HIS A 58 -14.19 -10.55 -11.45
C HIS A 58 -15.14 -11.02 -12.55
N LYS A 59 -16.36 -11.41 -12.18
CA LYS A 59 -17.32 -12.09 -13.07
C LYS A 59 -17.56 -11.37 -14.40
N LYS A 60 -17.67 -10.04 -14.38
CA LYS A 60 -17.94 -9.21 -15.58
C LYS A 60 -16.70 -8.94 -16.44
N ARG A 61 -15.52 -8.80 -15.83
CA ARG A 61 -14.28 -8.40 -16.55
C ARG A 61 -13.41 -9.61 -16.93
N GLY A 62 -13.63 -10.76 -16.30
CA GLY A 62 -12.84 -11.98 -16.50
C GLY A 62 -11.45 -11.96 -15.84
N THR A 63 -10.99 -10.79 -15.36
CA THR A 63 -9.70 -10.61 -14.68
C THR A 63 -9.64 -11.37 -13.36
N SER A 64 -8.46 -11.91 -13.05
CA SER A 64 -8.18 -12.65 -11.81
C SER A 64 -7.34 -11.80 -10.85
N TYR A 65 -7.58 -11.98 -9.56
CA TYR A 65 -6.97 -11.23 -8.46
C TYR A 65 -6.56 -12.19 -7.35
N VAL A 66 -5.56 -11.78 -6.58
CA VAL A 66 -5.12 -12.45 -5.34
C VAL A 66 -5.44 -11.51 -4.18
N GLU A 67 -6.12 -12.00 -3.15
CA GLU A 67 -6.36 -11.24 -1.92
C GLU A 67 -5.10 -11.29 -1.05
N LEU A 68 -4.51 -10.12 -0.78
CA LEU A 68 -3.32 -9.97 0.06
C LEU A 68 -3.66 -9.86 1.55
N GLY A 69 -4.81 -9.26 1.86
CA GLY A 69 -5.25 -9.01 3.22
C GLY A 69 -6.57 -8.24 3.24
N ARG A 70 -7.11 -8.03 4.44
CA ARG A 70 -8.29 -7.21 4.69
C ARG A 70 -7.94 -6.18 5.74
N GLY A 71 -8.10 -4.90 5.41
CA GLY A 71 -7.85 -3.81 6.33
C GLY A 71 -9.10 -2.97 6.60
N GLU A 72 -9.05 -2.24 7.70
CA GLU A 72 -10.10 -1.30 8.08
C GLU A 72 -9.77 0.09 7.52
N LEU A 73 -10.74 0.68 6.81
CA LEU A 73 -10.61 2.02 6.25
C LEU A 73 -10.69 3.07 7.37
N GLN A 74 -9.67 3.92 7.45
CA GLN A 74 -9.68 5.15 8.21
C GLN A 74 -9.60 6.33 7.24
N ALA A 75 -10.72 7.01 7.04
CA ALA A 75 -10.80 8.19 6.20
C ALA A 75 -11.73 9.22 6.86
N GLU A 76 -11.33 10.48 6.79
CA GLU A 76 -12.12 11.62 7.25
C GLU A 76 -13.18 12.01 6.20
N LYS A 77 -12.90 11.75 4.93
CA LYS A 77 -13.77 12.04 3.79
C LYS A 77 -14.11 10.76 3.00
N PRO A 78 -15.24 10.73 2.27
CA PRO A 78 -15.53 9.63 1.36
C PRO A 78 -14.41 9.43 0.32
N ILE A 79 -14.05 8.17 0.07
CA ILE A 79 -13.08 7.79 -0.96
C ILE A 79 -13.76 7.56 -2.32
N GLN A 80 -13.02 7.77 -3.40
CA GLN A 80 -13.45 7.60 -4.78
C GLN A 80 -12.67 6.48 -5.48
N GLU A 81 -13.22 5.97 -6.59
CA GLU A 81 -12.49 5.05 -7.45
C GLU A 81 -11.24 5.73 -8.00
N GLY A 82 -10.08 5.09 -7.83
CA GLY A 82 -8.79 5.63 -8.24
C GLY A 82 -8.04 6.37 -7.14
N ASP A 83 -8.64 6.60 -5.97
CA ASP A 83 -7.91 7.17 -4.84
C ASP A 83 -6.76 6.27 -4.40
N HIS A 84 -5.61 6.89 -4.12
CA HIS A 84 -4.43 6.18 -3.64
C HIS A 84 -4.51 5.98 -2.12
N LEU A 85 -4.19 4.77 -1.68
CA LEU A 85 -4.31 4.36 -0.29
C LEU A 85 -2.97 3.82 0.23
N VAL A 86 -2.68 4.09 1.49
CA VAL A 86 -1.61 3.46 2.27
C VAL A 86 -2.22 2.30 3.06
N VAL A 87 -1.58 1.14 3.01
CA VAL A 87 -1.91 -0.02 3.83
C VAL A 87 -0.78 -0.25 4.82
N TYR A 88 -1.09 -0.26 6.11
CA TYR A 88 -0.10 -0.40 7.20
C TYR A 88 -0.64 -1.26 8.33
N VAL A 89 0.24 -1.70 9.23
CA VAL A 89 -0.09 -2.58 10.35
C VAL A 89 0.15 -1.85 11.66
N GLY A 90 -0.84 -1.84 12.54
CA GLY A 90 -0.70 -1.33 13.91
C GLY A 90 0.11 -2.27 14.79
N SER A 91 0.56 -1.79 15.95
CA SER A 91 1.24 -2.63 16.95
C SER A 91 0.39 -3.79 17.47
N ASP A 92 -0.93 -3.70 17.30
CA ASP A 92 -1.93 -4.74 17.59
C ASP A 92 -2.07 -5.79 16.47
N GLY A 93 -1.30 -5.68 15.39
CA GLY A 93 -1.39 -6.54 14.21
C GLY A 93 -2.58 -6.22 13.30
N LYS A 94 -3.36 -5.16 13.59
CA LYS A 94 -4.50 -4.77 12.77
C LYS A 94 -4.02 -4.09 11.49
N ILE A 95 -4.61 -4.49 10.36
CA ILE A 95 -4.35 -3.86 9.07
C ILE A 95 -5.25 -2.63 8.94
N TRP A 96 -4.63 -1.49 8.71
CA TRP A 96 -5.28 -0.21 8.45
C TRP A 96 -5.12 0.19 6.99
N VAL A 97 -6.13 0.85 6.45
CA VAL A 97 -6.12 1.44 5.11
C VAL A 97 -6.47 2.91 5.25
N ARG A 98 -5.65 3.82 4.73
CA ARG A 98 -5.85 5.26 4.85
C ARG A 98 -5.56 5.97 3.52
N PRO A 99 -6.27 7.04 3.14
CA PRO A 99 -5.90 7.84 1.98
C PRO A 99 -4.47 8.39 2.10
N VAL A 100 -3.68 8.32 1.01
CA VAL A 100 -2.30 8.87 0.98
C VAL A 100 -2.27 10.32 1.44
N ALA A 101 -3.23 11.14 0.97
CA ALA A 101 -3.32 12.55 1.35
C ALA A 101 -3.53 12.78 2.85
N GLU A 102 -4.11 11.84 3.59
CA GLU A 102 -4.25 11.93 5.06
C GLU A 102 -3.09 11.29 5.82
N PHE A 103 -2.34 10.39 5.17
CA PHE A 103 -1.17 9.77 5.77
C PHE A 103 0.03 10.73 5.71
N ASP A 104 0.15 11.46 4.60
CA ASP A 104 1.25 12.40 4.34
C ASP A 104 0.93 13.84 4.80
N ASP A 105 -0.15 14.08 5.54
CA ASP A 105 -0.57 15.43 5.97
C ASP A 105 0.17 15.97 7.22
N GLY A 106 1.13 15.20 7.73
CA GLY A 106 1.91 15.53 8.92
C GLY A 106 1.40 14.91 10.23
N ARG A 107 0.36 14.06 10.19
CA ARG A 107 -0.08 13.25 11.34
C ARG A 107 0.91 12.14 11.72
N PHE A 108 1.78 11.74 10.80
CA PHE A 108 2.74 10.66 10.98
C PHE A 108 4.17 11.17 10.81
N GLU A 109 5.08 10.65 11.62
CA GLU A 109 6.53 10.88 11.49
C GLU A 109 7.25 9.56 11.20
N PRO A 110 8.32 9.57 10.39
CA PRO A 110 9.13 8.37 10.18
C PRO A 110 9.78 7.91 11.49
N GLU A 111 9.56 6.64 11.86
CA GLU A 111 10.29 6.00 12.94
C GLU A 111 11.59 5.38 12.40
N SER A 112 12.65 5.40 13.22
CA SER A 112 13.90 4.71 12.86
C SER A 112 13.65 3.20 12.78
N PRO A 113 14.25 2.49 11.80
CA PRO A 113 14.10 1.04 11.72
C PRO A 113 14.59 0.36 13.01
N VAL A 114 13.83 -0.62 13.49
CA VAL A 114 14.23 -1.51 14.59
C VAL A 114 15.04 -2.68 14.03
#